data_AF-A0A8T4U4X1-F1
#
_entry.id   AF-A0A8T4U4X1-F1
#
_cell.length_a   1.000
_cell.length_b   1.000
_cell.length_c   1.000
_cell.angle_alpha   90.00
_cell.angle_beta   90.00
_cell.angle_gamma   90.00
#
_symmetry.space_group_name_H-M   'P 1'
#
loop_
_entity.id
_entity.type
_entity.pdbx_description
1 polymer ?
#
loop_
_entity_poly.entity_id
_entity_poly.type
_entity_poly.pdbx_seq_one_letter_code
_entity_poly.pdbx_strand_id
1 'polypeptide(L)' 'MQVKFQSIGWKSKVMQRRSTFSISINKLVATGTGIKKGDLLYCYLAEDQDKRPMLLIFLDKQERSVKGV' A
#
# COMPACT_ATOMS: atom_id res chain seq x y z
N MET A 1 -5.55 0.92 -18.11
CA MET A 1 -6.21 0.55 -16.83
C MET A 1 -7.11 1.71 -16.42
N GLN A 2 -8.42 1.49 -16.21
CA GLN A 2 -9.32 2.55 -15.76
C GLN A 2 -9.39 2.51 -14.23
N VAL A 3 -8.73 3.46 -13.56
CA VAL A 3 -8.66 3.52 -12.10
C VAL A 3 -9.77 4.41 -11.56
N LYS A 4 -10.62 3.89 -10.67
CA LYS A 4 -11.62 4.69 -9.94
C LYS A 4 -10.99 5.23 -8.67
N PHE A 5 -10.84 6.56 -8.59
CA PHE A 5 -10.30 7.22 -7.39
C PHE A 5 -11.34 7.22 -6.26
N GLN A 6 -10.90 6.88 -5.04
CA GLN A 6 -11.75 6.78 -3.85
C GLN A 6 -11.83 8.09 -3.05
N SER A 7 -11.61 9.25 -3.68
CA SER A 7 -11.56 10.58 -3.03
C SER A 7 -10.62 10.71 -1.81
N ILE A 8 -9.71 9.75 -1.64
CA ILE A 8 -8.70 9.72 -0.58
C ILE A 8 -7.34 9.73 -1.28
N GLY A 9 -6.62 10.85 -1.14
CA GLY A 9 -5.22 11.00 -1.56
C GLY A 9 -4.36 11.35 -0.36
N TRP A 10 -3.11 10.89 -0.34
CA TRP A 10 -2.18 11.25 0.71
C TRP A 10 -0.75 11.33 0.19
N LYS A 11 0.07 12.09 0.91
CA LYS A 11 1.51 12.17 0.69
C LYS A 11 2.21 11.35 1.78
N SER A 12 3.02 10.38 1.37
CA SER A 12 3.86 9.62 2.29
C SER A 12 5.29 10.18 2.31
N LYS A 13 5.95 10.04 3.46
CA LYS A 13 7.38 10.33 3.60
C LYS A 13 8.16 9.04 3.38
N VAL A 14 9.11 9.08 2.44
CA VAL A 14 10.12 8.03 2.28
C VAL A 14 11.23 8.30 3.28
N MET A 15 11.62 7.28 4.03
CA MET A 15 12.71 7.33 4.99
C MET A 15 13.72 6.24 4.65
N GLN A 16 15.00 6.55 4.81
CA GLN A 16 16.07 5.57 4.70
C GLN A 16 16.67 5.34 6.08
N ARG A 17 16.82 4.08 6.48
CA ARG A 17 17.58 3.68 7.66
C ARG A 17 18.54 2.57 7.24
N ARG A 18 19.85 2.87 7.28
CA ARG A 18 20.90 1.97 6.77
C ARG A 18 20.61 1.58 5.31
N SER A 19 20.51 0.29 5.03
CA SER A 19 20.21 -0.31 3.72
C SER A 19 18.71 -0.50 3.45
N THR A 20 17.83 0.03 4.29
CA THR A 20 16.38 -0.19 4.18
C THR A 20 15.63 1.13 3.98
N PHE A 21 14.75 1.16 2.98
CA PHE A 21 13.78 2.23 2.80
C PHE A 21 12.43 1.85 3.42
N SER A 22 11.76 2.82 4.03
CA SER A 22 10.40 2.68 4.55
C SER A 22 9.51 3.82 4.08
N ILE A 23 8.22 3.51 3.91
CA ILE A 23 7.19 4.47 3.55
C ILE A 23 6.26 4.62 4.76
N SER A 24 6.12 5.83 5.27
CA SER A 24 5.20 6.11 6.37
C SER A 24 3.82 6.49 5.82
N ILE A 25 2.78 5.79 6.30
CA ILE A 25 1.38 6.08 5.97
C ILE A 25 0.74 6.78 7.18
N ASN A 26 0.01 7.87 6.94
CA ASN A 26 -0.71 8.58 8.01
C ASN A 26 -1.80 7.69 8.62
N LYS A 27 -1.99 7.79 9.94
CA LYS A 27 -2.99 7.01 10.69
C LYS A 27 -4.42 7.11 10.11
N LEU A 28 -4.83 8.29 9.66
CA LEU A 28 -6.18 8.50 9.09
C LEU A 28 -6.36 7.72 7.79
N VAL A 29 -5.33 7.69 6.94
CA VAL A 29 -5.33 6.91 5.70
C VAL A 29 -5.43 5.43 6.01
N ALA A 30 -4.58 4.93 6.91
CA ALA A 30 -4.59 3.51 7.30
C ALA A 30 -5.95 3.07 7.86
N THR A 31 -6.63 3.96 8.58
CA THR A 31 -7.98 3.71 9.12
C THR A 31 -9.01 3.70 8.00
N GLY A 32 -8.95 4.67 7.07
CA GLY A 32 -9.85 4.74 5.91
C GLY A 32 -9.70 3.56 4.94
N THR A 33 -8.51 2.97 4.85
CA THR A 33 -8.25 1.77 4.06
C THR A 33 -8.46 0.46 4.84
N GLY A 34 -8.64 0.55 6.16
CA GLY A 34 -8.84 -0.60 7.03
C GLY A 34 -7.63 -1.52 7.15
N ILE A 35 -6.41 -1.03 6.88
CA ILE A 35 -5.14 -1.76 7.04
C ILE A 35 -4.82 -1.87 8.53
N LYS A 36 -4.36 -3.05 8.96
CA LYS A 36 -4.02 -3.35 10.36
C LYS A 36 -2.57 -3.83 10.49
N LYS A 37 -2.04 -3.74 11.72
CA LYS A 37 -0.73 -4.31 12.05
C LYS A 37 -0.76 -5.82 11.82
N GLY A 38 0.16 -6.32 11.00
CA GLY A 38 0.28 -7.74 10.65
C GLY A 38 -0.33 -8.10 9.30
N ASP A 39 -1.04 -7.19 8.64
CA ASP A 39 -1.49 -7.38 7.27
C ASP A 39 -0.28 -7.40 6.32
N LEU A 40 -0.36 -8.26 5.29
CA LEU A 40 0.59 -8.27 4.19
C LEU A 40 0.09 -7.33 3.09
N LEU A 41 1.00 -6.54 2.53
CA LEU A 41 0.75 -5.67 1.39
C LEU A 41 1.69 -6.06 0.26
N TYR A 42 1.16 -6.16 -0.95
CA TYR A 42 1.96 -6.48 -2.12
C TYR A 42 2.26 -5.18 -2.87
N CYS A 43 3.55 -4.86 -2.97
CA CYS A 43 4.05 -3.67 -3.65
C CYS A 43 4.83 -4.09 -4.89
N TYR A 44 4.44 -3.56 -6.05
CA TYR A 44 5.09 -3.83 -7.33
C TYR A 44 5.60 -2.53 -7.93
N LEU A 45 6.81 -2.57 -8.50
CA LEU A 45 7.28 -1.52 -9.39
C LEU A 45 6.61 -1.71 -10.75
N ALA A 46 6.06 -0.63 -11.29
CA ALA A 46 5.37 -0.60 -12.57
C ALA A 46 5.72 0.67 -13.34
N GLU A 47 5.22 0.78 -14.56
CA GLU A 47 5.33 1.98 -15.40
C GLU A 47 3.94 2.37 -15.90
N ASP A 48 3.71 3.68 -16.06
CA ASP A 48 2.52 4.18 -16.73
C ASP A 48 2.70 4.27 -18.26
N GLN A 49 1.70 4.81 -18.96
CA GLN A 49 1.73 4.93 -20.42
C GLN A 49 2.85 5.84 -20.94
N ASP A 50 3.36 6.74 -20.10
CA ASP A 50 4.44 7.67 -20.41
C ASP A 50 5.81 7.14 -19.94
N LYS A 51 5.91 5.86 -19.54
CA LYS A 51 7.10 5.22 -18.96
C LYS A 51 7.59 5.86 -17.66
N ARG A 52 6.70 6.52 -16.91
CA ARG A 52 7.05 7.03 -15.60
C ARG A 52 7.00 5.89 -14.59
N PRO A 53 8.05 5.69 -13.77
CA PRO A 53 8.05 4.66 -12.76
C PRO A 53 6.99 4.95 -11.71
N MET A 54 6.22 3.94 -11.35
CA MET A 54 5.17 4.02 -10.33
C MET A 54 5.23 2.81 -9.39
N LEU A 55 4.75 3.00 -8.16
CA LEU A 55 4.57 1.91 -7.21
C LEU A 55 3.09 1.53 -7.17
N LEU A 56 2.78 0.28 -7.47
CA LEU A 56 1.43 -0.29 -7.35
C LEU A 56 1.34 -1.07 -6.03
N ILE A 57 0.41 -0.68 -5.17
CA ILE A 57 0.20 -1.33 -3.87
C ILE A 57 -1.19 -1.96 -3.88
N PHE A 58 -1.24 -3.28 -3.73
CA PHE A 58 -2.49 -4.00 -3.49
C PHE A 58 -2.74 -4.09 -1.99
N LEU A 59 -3.92 -3.62 -1.58
CA LEU A 59 -4.40 -3.69 -0.21
C LEU A 59 -5.18 -5.00 0.02
N ASP A 60 -4.68 -6.09 -0.56
CA ASP A 60 -5.27 -7.40 -0.42
C ASP A 60 -4.96 -7.91 0.98
N LYS A 61 -6.00 -8.03 1.79
CA LYS A 61 -5.91 -8.73 3.06
C LYS A 61 -5.82 -10.20 2.72
N GLN A 62 -4.74 -10.88 3.11
CA GLN A 62 -4.91 -12.30 3.43
C GLN A 62 -5.89 -12.35 4.61
N GLU A 63 -7.15 -12.65 4.33
CA GLU A 63 -7.97 -13.24 5.37
C GLU A 63 -7.22 -14.47 5.83
N ARG A 64 -6.67 -14.44 7.05
CA ARG A 64 -6.33 -15.68 7.73
C ARG A 64 -7.64 -16.46 7.79
N SER A 65 -7.82 -17.38 6.87
CA SER A 65 -8.82 -18.43 7.04
C SER A 65 -8.40 -19.17 8.30
N VAL A 66 -8.98 -18.80 9.43
CA VAL A 66 -8.94 -19.65 10.63
C VAL A 66 -9.82 -20.84 10.28
N LYS A 67 -9.28 -21.77 9.49
CA LYS A 67 -9.84 -23.09 9.32
C LYS A 67 -9.27 -23.95 10.45
N GLY A 68 -10.16 -24.35 11.35
CA GLY A 68 -9.95 -25.47 12.28
C GLY A 68 -9.80 -25.06 13.73
N VAL A 69 -10.94 -24.85 14.40
CA VAL A 69 -11.19 -25.44 15.73
C VAL A 69 -11.65 -26.87 15.49
#